data_AF-A0A4U7E060-F1
#
_entry.id   AF-A0A4U7E060-F1
#
_cell.length_a   1.000
_cell.length_b   1.000
_cell.length_c   1.000
_cell.angle_alpha   90.00
_cell.angle_beta   90.00
_cell.angle_gamma   90.00
#
_symmetry.space_group_name_H-M   'P 1'
#
loop_
_entity.id
_entity.type
_entity.pdbx_description
1 polymer ?
#
loop_
_entity_poly.entity_id
_entity_poly.type
_entity_poly.pdbx_seq_one_letter_code
_entity_poly.pdbx_strand_id
1 'polypeptide(L)'
;MNRRTLLAGAGTVASGSLAGCTSRLFGGTPDGVVLDPQEDQIADSEDLAYPAYGQPLPSFELSAPLAEKTFDSDALDRTALVTGVFTFCPAECSILLRQWARIQGRVADAGLTEDVYFLPITFDPERDDAAALRENAASVGADLDAGNWLYLRPETPARAKTVVEDRLGIAFERTTESERLPGYDFTHMVVTFLVNPDGIVERAYRGERVDRDRVVADIERVASAFADE
;
A
#
# COMPACT_ATOMS: atom_id res chain seq x y z
N MET A 1 -30.90 -78.34 -24.81
CA MET A 1 -30.82 -77.63 -23.51
C MET A 1 -30.13 -76.28 -23.71
N ASN A 2 -30.89 -75.20 -23.42
CA ASN A 2 -30.61 -73.76 -23.26
C ASN A 2 -29.20 -73.20 -23.60
N ARG A 3 -29.06 -72.25 -24.55
CA ARG A 3 -29.36 -70.79 -24.46
C ARG A 3 -28.60 -70.07 -23.34
N ARG A 4 -27.54 -69.33 -23.69
CA ARG A 4 -27.48 -67.84 -23.66
C ARG A 4 -26.04 -67.30 -23.68
N THR A 5 -25.78 -66.54 -24.73
CA THR A 5 -24.76 -65.50 -24.87
C THR A 5 -24.91 -64.47 -23.75
N LEU A 6 -23.82 -64.13 -23.04
CA LEU A 6 -23.79 -63.01 -22.10
C LEU A 6 -23.12 -61.80 -22.76
N LEU A 7 -23.93 -60.77 -22.97
CA LEU A 7 -23.52 -59.38 -23.18
C LEU A 7 -23.04 -58.81 -21.85
N ALA A 8 -21.81 -58.29 -21.78
CA ALA A 8 -21.42 -57.32 -20.78
C ALA A 8 -21.19 -55.99 -21.52
N GLY A 9 -22.26 -55.20 -21.61
CA GLY A 9 -22.27 -53.86 -22.18
C GLY A 9 -21.59 -52.86 -21.24
N ALA A 10 -21.04 -51.82 -21.87
CA ALA A 10 -20.27 -50.73 -21.28
C ALA A 10 -20.92 -50.11 -20.04
N GLY A 11 -20.14 -50.01 -18.95
CA GLY A 11 -20.43 -49.08 -17.87
C GLY A 11 -20.10 -47.67 -18.32
N THR A 12 -21.10 -46.81 -18.44
CA THR A 12 -20.92 -45.36 -18.47
C THR A 12 -20.31 -44.93 -17.14
N VAL A 13 -19.00 -44.65 -17.13
CA VAL A 13 -18.40 -43.81 -16.09
C VAL A 13 -18.98 -42.43 -16.32
N ALA A 14 -19.91 -42.02 -15.47
CA ALA A 14 -20.27 -40.62 -15.35
C ALA A 14 -19.01 -39.92 -14.80
N SER A 15 -18.20 -39.36 -15.69
CA SER A 15 -17.24 -38.32 -15.35
C SER A 15 -18.05 -37.11 -14.90
N GLY A 16 -18.53 -37.15 -13.66
CA GLY A 16 -19.04 -35.98 -12.99
C GLY A 16 -17.90 -34.99 -12.92
N SER A 17 -18.01 -33.91 -13.68
CA SER A 17 -17.14 -32.76 -13.58
C SER A 17 -17.23 -32.23 -12.16
N LEU A 18 -16.31 -32.62 -11.28
CA LEU A 18 -16.04 -31.91 -10.04
C LEU A 18 -15.31 -30.61 -10.40
N ALA A 19 -16.02 -29.72 -11.09
CA ALA A 19 -15.62 -28.33 -11.19
C ALA A 19 -15.86 -27.72 -9.81
N GLY A 20 -14.79 -27.28 -9.15
CA GLY A 20 -14.90 -26.25 -8.12
C GLY A 20 -14.41 -26.55 -6.71
N CYS A 21 -13.54 -27.54 -6.46
CA CYS A 21 -12.99 -27.75 -5.10
C CYS A 21 -11.47 -27.93 -5.00
N THR A 22 -10.68 -27.61 -6.04
CA THR A 22 -9.21 -27.70 -5.96
C THR A 22 -8.53 -26.44 -5.42
N SER A 23 -9.22 -25.30 -5.34
CA SER A 23 -8.64 -24.03 -4.88
C SER A 23 -8.35 -23.97 -3.37
N ARG A 24 -8.75 -24.98 -2.59
CA ARG A 24 -8.47 -25.04 -1.13
C ARG A 24 -7.29 -25.93 -0.76
N LEU A 25 -6.66 -26.61 -1.71
CA LEU A 25 -5.52 -27.49 -1.45
C LEU A 25 -4.17 -26.84 -1.76
N PHE A 26 -4.19 -25.70 -2.46
CA PHE A 26 -3.07 -24.77 -2.60
C PHE A 26 -3.67 -23.40 -2.31
N GLY A 27 -3.22 -22.70 -1.28
CA GLY A 27 -3.62 -21.32 -1.05
C GLY A 27 -3.30 -20.54 -2.31
N GLY A 28 -4.32 -20.23 -3.11
CA GLY A 28 -4.12 -19.60 -4.41
C GLY A 28 -3.55 -18.21 -4.20
N THR A 29 -2.49 -17.88 -4.93
CA THR A 29 -2.02 -16.50 -5.09
C THR A 29 -3.22 -15.66 -5.54
N PRO A 30 -3.54 -14.55 -4.83
CA PRO A 30 -4.57 -13.60 -5.27
C PRO A 30 -4.33 -13.17 -6.72
N ASP A 31 -5.38 -12.91 -7.47
CA ASP A 31 -5.24 -12.39 -8.84
C ASP A 31 -4.66 -10.96 -8.80
N GLY A 32 -3.82 -10.61 -9.79
CA GLY A 32 -3.31 -9.24 -9.96
C GLY A 32 -2.17 -8.83 -9.02
N VAL A 33 -1.49 -9.77 -8.37
CA VAL A 33 -0.25 -9.52 -7.60
C VAL A 33 0.98 -10.04 -8.34
N VAL A 34 2.10 -9.35 -8.19
CA VAL A 34 3.41 -9.70 -8.77
C VAL A 34 4.29 -10.45 -7.77
N LEU A 35 4.20 -10.09 -6.50
CA LEU A 35 5.03 -10.68 -5.45
C LEU A 35 4.33 -11.89 -4.84
N ASP A 36 5.11 -12.86 -4.33
CA ASP A 36 4.56 -13.96 -3.52
C ASP A 36 4.03 -13.45 -2.17
N PRO A 37 3.19 -14.21 -1.42
CA PRO A 37 2.75 -13.78 -0.09
C PRO A 37 3.93 -13.45 0.85
N GLN A 38 3.78 -12.42 1.67
CA GLN A 38 4.85 -12.02 2.61
C GLN A 38 4.94 -13.02 3.79
N GLU A 39 6.11 -13.60 4.02
CA GLU A 39 6.33 -14.63 5.06
C GLU A 39 6.22 -14.06 6.49
N ASP A 40 6.51 -12.78 6.67
CA ASP A 40 6.51 -12.08 7.95
C ASP A 40 5.20 -11.31 8.22
N GLN A 41 4.11 -11.59 7.49
CA GLN A 41 2.80 -11.06 7.83
C GLN A 41 2.36 -11.58 9.20
N ILE A 42 1.88 -10.69 10.06
CA ILE A 42 1.50 -11.04 11.43
C ILE A 42 0.16 -11.78 11.56
N ALA A 43 -0.67 -11.77 10.51
CA ALA A 43 -1.98 -12.38 10.43
C ALA A 43 -2.38 -12.50 8.94
N ASP A 44 -3.46 -13.22 8.62
CA ASP A 44 -4.01 -13.22 7.26
C ASP A 44 -4.52 -11.83 6.87
N SER A 45 -4.52 -11.51 5.56
CA SER A 45 -4.85 -10.15 5.09
C SER A 45 -6.26 -9.72 5.51
N GLU A 46 -7.20 -10.65 5.61
CA GLU A 46 -8.59 -10.38 6.04
C GLU A 46 -8.74 -10.08 7.54
N ASP A 47 -7.76 -10.46 8.36
CA ASP A 47 -7.77 -10.26 9.81
C ASP A 47 -7.01 -8.99 10.24
N LEU A 48 -6.41 -8.28 9.29
CA LEU A 48 -5.71 -7.02 9.52
C LEU A 48 -6.68 -5.84 9.46
N ALA A 49 -6.42 -4.82 10.28
CA ALA A 49 -7.21 -3.58 10.28
C ALA A 49 -6.99 -2.72 9.02
N TYR A 50 -5.93 -3.00 8.27
CA TYR A 50 -5.48 -2.27 7.09
C TYR A 50 -5.34 -3.21 5.89
N PRO A 51 -5.40 -2.69 4.64
CA PRO A 51 -5.23 -3.50 3.46
C PRO A 51 -3.82 -4.14 3.43
N ALA A 52 -3.77 -5.41 3.07
CA ALA A 52 -2.53 -6.16 2.95
C ALA A 52 -2.51 -6.97 1.66
N TYR A 53 -1.68 -8.01 1.61
CA TYR A 53 -1.39 -8.76 0.39
C TYR A 53 -2.65 -9.20 -0.37
N GLY A 54 -2.74 -8.77 -1.64
CA GLY A 54 -3.82 -9.12 -2.59
C GLY A 54 -5.13 -8.36 -2.40
N GLN A 55 -5.20 -7.40 -1.48
CA GLN A 55 -6.37 -6.55 -1.28
C GLN A 55 -6.25 -5.25 -2.07
N PRO A 56 -7.37 -4.66 -2.52
CA PRO A 56 -7.34 -3.38 -3.21
C PRO A 56 -6.94 -2.24 -2.27
N LEU A 57 -6.20 -1.27 -2.78
CA LEU A 57 -6.05 0.03 -2.16
C LEU A 57 -7.44 0.70 -2.10
N PRO A 58 -7.90 1.14 -0.92
CA PRO A 58 -9.19 1.82 -0.79
C PRO A 58 -9.25 3.09 -1.65
N SER A 59 -10.39 3.30 -2.32
CA SER A 59 -10.65 4.51 -3.09
C SER A 59 -10.56 5.78 -2.24
N PHE A 60 -9.85 6.81 -2.71
CA PHE A 60 -9.85 8.16 -2.19
C PHE A 60 -9.39 9.17 -3.26
N GLU A 61 -9.95 10.37 -3.16
CA GLU A 61 -9.48 11.55 -3.87
C GLU A 61 -9.00 12.59 -2.85
N LEU A 62 -7.78 13.12 -3.05
CA LEU A 62 -7.12 14.09 -2.16
C LEU A 62 -6.34 15.14 -2.95
N SER A 63 -6.23 16.35 -2.40
CA SER A 63 -5.37 17.39 -2.97
C SER A 63 -3.89 17.08 -2.71
N ALA A 64 -3.04 17.29 -3.72
CA ALA A 64 -1.59 17.30 -3.61
C ALA A 64 -1.09 18.76 -3.69
N PRO A 65 -1.09 19.53 -2.58
CA PRO A 65 -0.94 20.99 -2.61
C PRO A 65 0.42 21.46 -3.14
N LEU A 66 1.48 20.66 -3.03
CA LEU A 66 2.81 21.03 -3.56
C LEU A 66 2.93 20.82 -5.08
N ALA A 67 2.13 19.91 -5.63
CA ALA A 67 2.09 19.61 -7.06
C ALA A 67 0.89 20.27 -7.76
N GLU A 68 0.10 21.07 -7.03
CA GLU A 68 -1.07 21.80 -7.52
C GLU A 68 -2.07 20.94 -8.31
N LYS A 69 -2.25 19.68 -7.87
CA LYS A 69 -3.15 18.71 -8.51
C LYS A 69 -4.01 17.97 -7.50
N THR A 70 -4.98 17.23 -8.02
CA THR A 70 -5.74 16.23 -7.27
C THR A 70 -5.20 14.84 -7.61
N PHE A 71 -5.05 14.00 -6.60
CA PHE A 71 -4.69 12.60 -6.75
C PHE A 71 -5.94 11.74 -6.49
N ASP A 72 -6.22 10.83 -7.41
CA ASP A 72 -7.31 9.84 -7.34
C ASP A 72 -6.68 8.45 -7.31
N SER A 73 -6.89 7.69 -6.24
CA SER A 73 -6.33 6.35 -6.09
C SER A 73 -6.93 5.35 -7.10
N ASP A 74 -8.13 5.60 -7.60
CA ASP A 74 -8.78 4.70 -8.57
C ASP A 74 -8.21 4.89 -9.98
N ALA A 75 -7.45 5.97 -10.20
CA ALA A 75 -6.74 6.28 -11.44
C ALA A 75 -5.22 6.03 -11.31
N LEU A 76 -4.80 5.21 -10.34
CA LEU A 76 -3.41 4.84 -10.17
C LEU A 76 -2.87 4.16 -11.44
N ASP A 77 -1.68 4.57 -11.87
CA ASP A 77 -1.02 4.10 -13.09
C ASP A 77 0.47 3.78 -12.87
N ARG A 78 0.92 3.87 -11.61
CA ARG A 78 2.32 3.69 -11.18
C ARG A 78 2.34 2.84 -9.93
N THR A 79 3.47 2.18 -9.69
CA THR A 79 3.73 1.57 -8.39
C THR A 79 3.72 2.69 -7.33
N ALA A 80 3.19 2.45 -6.13
CA ALA A 80 3.12 3.49 -5.10
C ALA A 80 3.53 2.98 -3.72
N LEU A 81 4.30 3.80 -3.01
CA LEU A 81 4.38 3.72 -1.55
C LEU A 81 3.35 4.67 -0.93
N VAL A 82 2.49 4.14 -0.06
CA VAL A 82 1.41 4.90 0.59
C VAL A 82 1.51 4.77 2.11
N THR A 83 1.36 5.88 2.83
CA THR A 83 1.35 5.87 4.31
C THR A 83 0.63 7.09 4.88
N GLY A 84 0.22 7.01 6.14
CA GLY A 84 -0.32 8.14 6.91
C GLY A 84 0.77 8.83 7.74
N VAL A 85 0.84 10.16 7.70
CA VAL A 85 1.83 10.97 8.43
C VAL A 85 1.20 12.20 9.08
N PHE A 86 1.95 12.87 9.96
CA PHE A 86 1.77 14.29 10.24
C PHE A 86 3.14 14.94 10.39
N THR A 87 3.34 16.13 9.84
CA THR A 87 4.70 16.68 9.69
C THR A 87 5.32 17.16 11.00
N PHE A 88 4.49 17.42 12.01
CA PHE A 88 4.93 17.82 13.35
C PHE A 88 5.44 16.63 14.18
N CYS A 89 5.34 15.39 13.68
CA CYS A 89 5.81 14.22 14.39
C CYS A 89 7.33 14.29 14.67
N PRO A 90 7.75 14.33 15.95
CA PRO A 90 9.15 14.57 16.29
C PRO A 90 10.08 13.37 16.04
N ALA A 91 9.55 12.16 15.80
CA ALA A 91 10.38 10.96 15.65
C ALA A 91 9.96 10.06 14.48
N GLU A 92 8.87 9.32 14.62
CA GLU A 92 8.54 8.14 13.80
C GLU A 92 8.35 8.50 12.33
N CYS A 93 7.49 9.47 12.01
CA CYS A 93 7.27 9.91 10.62
C CYS A 93 8.58 10.42 9.99
N SER A 94 9.37 11.18 10.75
CA SER A 94 10.65 11.71 10.28
C SER A 94 11.67 10.59 10.01
N ILE A 95 11.67 9.51 10.80
CA ILE A 95 12.51 8.33 10.55
C ILE A 95 12.06 7.63 9.27
N LEU A 96 10.77 7.36 9.13
CA LEU A 96 10.19 6.67 7.97
C LEU A 96 10.45 7.44 6.68
N LEU A 97 10.11 8.72 6.63
CA LEU A 97 10.24 9.53 5.41
C LEU A 97 11.70 9.74 5.01
N ARG A 98 12.64 9.73 5.96
CA ARG A 98 14.08 9.67 5.64
C ARG A 98 14.48 8.32 5.02
N GLN A 99 13.86 7.20 5.40
CA GLN A 99 14.08 5.94 4.70
C GLN A 99 13.51 6.03 3.28
N TRP A 100 12.31 6.58 3.11
CA TRP A 100 11.67 6.76 1.81
C TRP A 100 12.48 7.67 0.89
N ALA A 101 13.07 8.77 1.37
CA ALA A 101 13.96 9.61 0.57
C ALA A 101 15.19 8.84 0.05
N ARG A 102 15.72 7.89 0.84
CA ARG A 102 16.80 7.00 0.39
C ARG A 102 16.33 5.97 -0.64
N ILE A 103 15.10 5.47 -0.48
CA ILE A 103 14.44 4.58 -1.44
C ILE A 103 14.20 5.35 -2.75
N GLN A 104 13.71 6.60 -2.70
CA GLN A 104 13.50 7.48 -3.84
C GLN A 104 14.80 7.69 -4.64
N GLY A 105 15.92 7.92 -3.95
CA GLY A 105 17.22 8.00 -4.61
C GLY A 105 17.60 6.71 -5.35
N ARG A 106 17.34 5.53 -4.76
CA ARG A 106 17.61 4.25 -5.42
C ARG A 106 16.67 3.95 -6.59
N VAL A 107 15.41 4.33 -6.47
CA VAL A 107 14.43 4.29 -7.58
C VAL A 107 14.92 5.16 -8.74
N ALA A 108 15.45 6.36 -8.46
CA ALA A 108 16.03 7.21 -9.48
C ALA A 108 17.30 6.60 -10.11
N ASP A 109 18.20 6.03 -9.31
CA ASP A 109 19.40 5.33 -9.80
C ASP A 109 19.05 4.13 -10.71
N ALA A 110 17.91 3.48 -10.46
CA ALA A 110 17.38 2.39 -11.29
C ALA A 110 16.62 2.87 -12.55
N GLY A 111 16.42 4.19 -12.71
CA GLY A 111 15.67 4.76 -13.83
C GLY A 111 14.15 4.63 -13.72
N LEU A 112 13.63 4.35 -12.52
CA LEU A 112 12.20 4.08 -12.25
C LEU A 112 11.44 5.30 -11.70
N THR A 113 12.00 6.51 -11.82
CA THR A 113 11.39 7.73 -11.26
C THR A 113 9.96 7.96 -11.75
N GLU A 114 9.70 7.69 -13.03
CA GLU A 114 8.39 7.88 -13.65
C GLU A 114 7.42 6.72 -13.40
N ASP A 115 7.87 5.63 -12.77
CA ASP A 115 7.08 4.42 -12.56
C ASP A 115 6.63 4.24 -11.10
N VAL A 116 7.10 5.13 -10.21
CA VAL A 116 6.92 4.99 -8.75
C VAL A 116 6.47 6.29 -8.10
N TYR A 117 5.32 6.29 -7.43
CA TYR A 117 4.88 7.36 -6.55
C TYR A 117 5.29 7.13 -5.08
N PHE A 118 5.59 8.22 -4.37
CA PHE A 118 5.68 8.29 -2.91
C PHE A 118 4.54 9.18 -2.41
N LEU A 119 3.60 8.59 -1.66
CA LEU A 119 2.33 9.21 -1.29
C LEU A 119 2.16 9.29 0.25
N PRO A 120 2.89 10.18 0.95
CA PRO A 120 2.58 10.48 2.33
C PRO A 120 1.28 11.28 2.44
N ILE A 121 0.30 10.74 3.17
CA ILE A 121 -1.02 11.35 3.39
C ILE A 121 -1.03 11.97 4.78
N THR A 122 -1.21 13.29 4.88
CA THR A 122 -1.33 13.92 6.21
C THR A 122 -2.68 13.59 6.86
N PHE A 123 -2.65 13.17 8.13
CA PHE A 123 -3.84 13.08 8.97
C PHE A 123 -4.05 14.31 9.87
N ASP A 124 -3.21 15.34 9.74
CA ASP A 124 -3.29 16.57 10.53
C ASP A 124 -3.35 17.83 9.65
N PRO A 125 -4.39 17.99 8.82
CA PRO A 125 -4.46 19.09 7.86
C PRO A 125 -4.55 20.48 8.52
N GLU A 126 -4.86 20.57 9.82
CA GLU A 126 -4.89 21.85 10.55
C GLU A 126 -3.51 22.49 10.70
N ARG A 127 -2.45 21.67 10.83
CA ARG A 127 -1.06 22.14 10.96
C ARG A 127 -0.24 21.88 9.70
N ASP A 128 -0.56 20.82 8.96
CA ASP A 128 0.17 20.45 7.74
C ASP A 128 -0.38 21.22 6.52
N ASP A 129 -0.06 22.51 6.45
CA ASP A 129 -0.29 23.33 5.26
C ASP A 129 0.84 23.15 4.21
N ALA A 130 0.70 23.82 3.05
CA ALA A 130 1.70 23.70 1.98
C ALA A 130 3.11 24.19 2.39
N ALA A 131 3.23 25.09 3.36
CA ALA A 131 4.53 25.54 3.85
C ALA A 131 5.17 24.46 4.74
N ALA A 132 4.40 23.91 5.70
CA ALA A 132 4.84 22.83 6.58
C ALA A 132 5.22 21.56 5.80
N LEU A 133 4.43 21.18 4.80
CA LEU A 133 4.73 20.03 3.92
C LEU A 133 6.06 20.24 3.15
N ARG A 134 6.32 21.44 2.65
CA ARG A 134 7.57 21.77 1.94
C ARG A 134 8.78 21.77 2.88
N GLU A 135 8.62 22.30 4.10
CA GLU A 135 9.66 22.24 5.13
C GLU A 135 9.96 20.80 5.54
N ASN A 136 8.92 19.98 5.69
CA ASN A 136 9.09 18.56 5.99
C ASN A 136 9.88 17.85 4.89
N ALA A 137 9.51 18.04 3.61
CA ALA A 137 10.22 17.49 2.46
C ALA A 137 11.72 17.84 2.49
N ALA A 138 12.05 19.10 2.72
CA ALA A 138 13.43 19.56 2.85
C ALA A 138 14.16 18.90 4.04
N SER A 139 13.48 18.74 5.18
CA SER A 139 14.07 18.16 6.40
C SER A 139 14.37 16.66 6.27
N VAL A 140 13.56 15.92 5.51
CA VAL A 140 13.72 14.48 5.29
C VAL A 140 14.58 14.16 4.06
N GLY A 141 14.82 15.15 3.20
CA GLY A 141 15.59 15.01 1.98
C GLY A 141 14.79 14.40 0.82
N ALA A 142 13.47 14.58 0.81
CA ALA A 142 12.63 14.17 -0.32
C ALA A 142 12.89 15.09 -1.52
N ASP A 143 13.11 14.51 -2.69
CA ASP A 143 13.26 15.22 -3.95
C ASP A 143 11.88 15.50 -4.54
N LEU A 144 11.41 16.74 -4.41
CA LEU A 144 10.14 17.17 -5.00
C LEU A 144 10.25 17.48 -6.49
N ASP A 145 11.46 17.79 -6.99
CA ASP A 145 11.69 18.15 -8.39
C ASP A 145 11.60 16.92 -9.30
N ALA A 146 11.82 15.72 -8.74
CA ALA A 146 11.58 14.44 -9.41
C ALA A 146 10.10 14.18 -9.76
N GLY A 147 9.15 14.98 -9.23
CA GLY A 147 7.72 14.91 -9.59
C GLY A 147 6.97 13.67 -9.09
N ASN A 148 7.66 12.74 -8.44
CA ASN A 148 7.13 11.45 -8.02
C ASN A 148 6.84 11.35 -6.51
N TRP A 149 7.16 12.39 -5.74
CA TRP A 149 6.78 12.53 -4.34
C TRP A 149 5.61 13.50 -4.17
N LEU A 150 4.45 13.00 -3.75
CA LEU A 150 3.22 13.78 -3.61
C LEU A 150 2.71 13.72 -2.18
N TYR A 151 2.87 14.81 -1.42
CA TYR A 151 2.14 14.96 -0.17
C TYR A 151 0.66 15.13 -0.46
N LEU A 152 -0.17 14.26 0.11
CA LEU A 152 -1.62 14.31 -0.05
C LEU A 152 -2.26 14.89 1.21
N ARG A 153 -3.14 15.87 1.03
CA ARG A 153 -3.75 16.64 2.12
C ARG A 153 -5.28 16.59 2.05
N PRO A 154 -5.93 15.90 3.01
CA PRO A 154 -7.36 16.04 3.27
C PRO A 154 -7.76 17.48 3.58
N GLU A 155 -8.95 17.90 3.18
CA GLU A 155 -9.44 19.26 3.43
C GLU A 155 -9.68 19.55 4.92
N THR A 156 -10.12 18.52 5.67
CA THR A 156 -10.54 18.65 7.07
C THR A 156 -10.06 17.46 7.92
N PRO A 157 -9.97 17.61 9.26
CA PRO A 157 -9.69 16.49 10.16
C PRO A 157 -10.68 15.32 10.03
N ALA A 158 -11.96 15.62 9.77
CA ALA A 158 -12.96 14.59 9.53
C ALA A 158 -12.65 13.79 8.25
N ARG A 159 -12.26 14.47 7.16
CA ARG A 159 -11.83 13.81 5.93
C ARG A 159 -10.55 13.01 6.13
N ALA A 160 -9.60 13.53 6.91
CA ALA A 160 -8.38 12.82 7.29
C ALA A 160 -8.70 11.51 8.00
N LYS A 161 -9.59 11.54 9.00
CA LYS A 161 -10.07 10.33 9.68
C LYS A 161 -10.69 9.32 8.70
N THR A 162 -11.61 9.77 7.85
CA THR A 162 -12.25 8.89 6.87
C THR A 162 -11.26 8.22 5.92
N VAL A 163 -10.22 8.91 5.48
CA VAL A 163 -9.25 8.32 4.55
C VAL A 163 -8.21 7.49 5.27
N VAL A 164 -7.55 8.04 6.29
CA VAL A 164 -6.39 7.41 6.92
C VAL A 164 -6.80 6.31 7.90
N GLU A 165 -7.82 6.55 8.73
CA GLU A 165 -8.27 5.56 9.71
C GLU A 165 -9.35 4.64 9.12
N ASP A 166 -10.48 5.18 8.67
CA ASP A 166 -11.64 4.36 8.33
C ASP A 166 -11.44 3.53 7.04
N ARG A 167 -10.68 4.05 6.07
CA ARG A 167 -10.41 3.37 4.79
C ARG A 167 -9.08 2.63 4.80
N LEU A 168 -7.98 3.33 5.09
CA LEU A 168 -6.64 2.73 5.07
C LEU A 168 -6.32 1.90 6.31
N GLY A 169 -7.13 1.94 7.37
CA GLY A 169 -6.90 1.15 8.57
C GLY A 169 -5.74 1.64 9.45
N ILE A 170 -5.18 2.81 9.14
CA ILE A 170 -4.10 3.41 9.91
C ILE A 170 -4.72 4.19 11.06
N ALA A 171 -4.91 3.51 12.19
CA ALA A 171 -5.47 4.13 13.39
C ALA A 171 -4.58 5.27 13.90
N PHE A 172 -5.20 6.39 14.23
CA PHE A 172 -4.53 7.52 14.88
C PHE A 172 -5.46 8.19 15.90
N GLU A 173 -4.89 8.68 16.99
CA GLU A 173 -5.63 9.33 18.08
C GLU A 173 -4.93 10.61 18.51
N ARG A 174 -5.67 11.72 18.50
CA ARG A 174 -5.17 13.02 18.98
C ARG A 174 -5.12 13.02 20.51
N THR A 175 -3.99 13.40 21.08
CA THR A 175 -3.83 13.65 22.52
C THR A 175 -3.36 15.07 22.79
N THR A 176 -3.88 15.68 23.85
CA THR A 176 -3.39 16.98 24.37
C THR A 176 -2.39 16.81 25.52
N GLU A 177 -2.20 15.57 25.97
CA GLU A 177 -1.27 15.19 27.02
C GLU A 177 0.01 14.65 26.38
N SER A 178 0.81 15.54 25.79
CA SER A 178 2.10 15.19 25.21
C SER A 178 3.22 16.06 25.77
N GLU A 179 4.29 15.40 26.24
CA GLU A 179 5.55 16.06 26.57
C GLU A 179 6.43 16.27 25.34
N ARG A 180 6.10 15.63 24.20
CA ARG A 180 6.86 15.70 22.94
C ARG A 180 6.57 16.99 22.16
N LEU A 181 5.32 17.47 22.19
CA LEU A 181 4.87 18.61 21.40
C LEU A 181 3.96 19.55 22.21
N PRO A 182 4.08 20.88 22.01
CA PRO A 182 3.09 21.82 22.55
C PRO A 182 1.74 21.68 21.83
N GLY A 183 0.65 21.85 22.56
CA GLY A 183 -0.72 21.81 22.03
C GLY A 183 -1.26 20.38 21.96
N TYR A 184 -1.01 19.67 20.86
CA TYR A 184 -1.43 18.29 20.70
C TYR A 184 -0.43 17.46 19.89
N ASP A 185 -0.50 16.16 20.13
CA ASP A 185 0.27 15.11 19.46
C ASP A 185 -0.70 14.02 18.97
N PHE A 186 -0.16 13.02 18.28
CA PHE A 186 -0.91 11.84 17.86
C PHE A 186 -0.19 10.55 18.22
N THR A 187 -0.94 9.62 18.80
CA THR A 187 -0.56 8.20 18.76
C THR A 187 -1.06 7.65 17.44
N HIS A 188 -0.21 7.02 16.63
CA HIS A 188 -0.65 6.46 15.35
C HIS A 188 0.08 5.16 15.01
N MET A 189 -0.60 4.29 14.27
CA MET A 189 0.01 3.13 13.67
C MET A 189 0.92 3.58 12.51
N VAL A 190 2.08 2.96 12.39
CA VAL A 190 3.01 3.21 11.27
C VAL A 190 2.97 2.01 10.33
N VAL A 191 2.35 2.20 9.16
CA VAL A 191 2.26 1.19 8.10
C VAL A 191 2.57 1.85 6.75
N THR A 192 3.42 1.21 5.95
CA THR A 192 3.67 1.57 4.55
C THR A 192 3.09 0.49 3.66
N PHE A 193 2.24 0.87 2.72
CA PHE A 193 1.75 -0.01 1.66
C PHE A 193 2.63 0.11 0.43
N LEU A 194 2.96 -1.02 -0.20
CA LEU A 194 3.40 -1.08 -1.59
C LEU A 194 2.20 -1.49 -2.44
N VAL A 195 1.84 -0.65 -3.40
CA VAL A 195 0.68 -0.83 -4.27
C VAL A 195 1.17 -0.90 -5.71
N ASN A 196 0.67 -1.84 -6.49
CA ASN A 196 0.97 -1.93 -7.92
C ASN A 196 0.08 -0.98 -8.75
N PRO A 197 0.38 -0.75 -10.04
CA PRO A 197 -0.42 0.14 -10.91
C PRO A 197 -1.91 -0.19 -10.99
N ASP A 198 -2.30 -1.46 -10.84
CA ASP A 198 -3.71 -1.88 -10.81
C ASP A 198 -4.44 -1.54 -9.49
N GLY A 199 -3.76 -0.88 -8.54
CA GLY A 199 -4.32 -0.53 -7.25
C GLY A 199 -4.41 -1.71 -6.27
N ILE A 200 -3.63 -2.78 -6.47
CA ILE A 200 -3.57 -3.93 -5.56
C ILE A 200 -2.37 -3.80 -4.61
N VAL A 201 -2.61 -4.07 -3.33
CA VAL A 201 -1.57 -4.04 -2.30
C VAL A 201 -0.70 -5.30 -2.39
N GLU A 202 0.57 -5.10 -2.74
CA GLU A 202 1.60 -6.14 -2.84
C GLU A 202 2.24 -6.42 -1.47
N ARG A 203 2.40 -5.39 -0.63
CA ARG A 203 3.02 -5.48 0.70
C ARG A 203 2.44 -4.46 1.67
N ALA A 204 2.47 -4.81 2.96
CA ALA A 204 2.24 -3.88 4.06
C ALA A 204 3.38 -3.99 5.08
N TYR A 205 4.29 -3.02 5.08
CA TYR A 205 5.43 -2.97 6.01
C TYR A 205 5.04 -2.19 7.28
N ARG A 206 5.32 -2.76 8.45
CA ARG A 206 5.02 -2.12 9.74
C ARG A 206 6.24 -1.46 10.34
N GLY A 207 6.02 -0.33 10.98
CA GLY A 207 7.05 0.42 11.72
C GLY A 207 7.79 1.44 10.87
N GLU A 208 8.48 2.34 11.54
CA GLU A 208 9.18 3.48 10.94
C GLU A 208 10.55 3.11 10.35
N ARG A 209 11.09 1.94 10.72
CA ARG A 209 12.38 1.41 10.25
C ARG A 209 12.17 0.27 9.26
N VAL A 210 11.64 0.59 8.08
CA VAL A 210 11.51 -0.37 6.99
C VAL A 210 12.87 -0.86 6.51
N ASP A 211 12.94 -2.14 6.11
CA ASP A 211 14.10 -2.68 5.41
C ASP A 211 14.14 -2.09 3.99
N ARG A 212 14.96 -1.05 3.81
CA ARG A 212 15.07 -0.34 2.52
C ARG A 212 15.51 -1.25 1.39
N ASP A 213 16.35 -2.25 1.65
CA ASP A 213 16.86 -3.12 0.60
C ASP A 213 15.75 -4.01 0.08
N ARG A 214 14.93 -4.55 0.99
CA ARG A 214 13.71 -5.26 0.64
C ARG A 214 12.71 -4.36 -0.09
N VAL A 215 12.41 -3.17 0.43
CA VAL A 215 11.43 -2.26 -0.19
C VAL A 215 11.85 -1.87 -1.61
N VAL A 216 13.14 -1.57 -1.83
CA VAL A 216 13.63 -1.27 -3.19
C VAL A 216 13.52 -2.47 -4.12
N ALA A 217 13.91 -3.66 -3.66
CA ALA A 217 13.79 -4.88 -4.48
C ALA A 217 12.33 -5.20 -4.84
N ASP A 218 11.41 -5.02 -3.89
CA ASP A 218 9.98 -5.21 -4.11
C ASP A 218 9.44 -4.17 -5.11
N ILE A 219 9.81 -2.88 -4.98
CA ILE A 219 9.44 -1.82 -5.95
C ILE A 219 9.97 -2.14 -7.35
N GLU A 220 11.25 -2.46 -7.49
CA GLU A 220 11.87 -2.77 -8.79
C GLU A 220 11.15 -3.94 -9.45
N ARG A 221 10.81 -4.98 -8.69
CA ARG A 221 10.11 -6.16 -9.21
C ARG A 221 8.69 -5.83 -9.65
N VAL A 222 7.93 -5.07 -8.86
CA VAL A 222 6.57 -4.66 -9.23
C VAL A 222 6.60 -3.71 -10.42
N ALA A 223 7.36 -2.62 -10.36
CA ALA A 223 7.42 -1.63 -11.45
C ALA A 223 7.86 -2.26 -12.77
N SER A 224 8.86 -3.15 -12.76
CA SER A 224 9.32 -3.82 -13.99
C SER A 224 8.27 -4.75 -14.58
N ALA A 225 7.42 -5.38 -13.76
CA ALA A 225 6.38 -6.28 -14.26
C ALA A 225 5.30 -5.56 -15.06
N PHE A 226 5.03 -4.29 -14.74
CA PHE A 226 4.03 -3.46 -15.42
C PHE A 226 4.62 -2.57 -16.53
N ALA A 227 5.94 -2.40 -16.58
CA ALA A 227 6.60 -1.67 -17.67
C ALA A 227 6.57 -2.42 -19.02
N ASP A 228 6.33 -3.74 -18.98
CA ASP A 228 6.32 -4.64 -20.14
C ASP A 228 4.90 -4.85 -20.74
N GLU A 229 3.86 -4.18 -20.20
CA GLU A 229 2.44 -4.33 -20.61
C GLU A 229 1.93 -3.26 -21.59
#